data_AF-A0A2B0HF15-F1
#
_entry.id   AF-A0A2B0HF15-F1
#
_cell.length_a   1.000
_cell.length_b   1.000
_cell.length_c   1.000
_cell.angle_alpha   90.00
_cell.angle_beta   90.00
_cell.angle_gamma   90.00
#
_symmetry.space_group_name_H-M   'P 1'
#
loop_
_entity.id
_entity.type
_entity.pdbx_description
1 polymer ?
#
loop_
_entity_poly.entity_id
_entity_poly.type
_entity_poly.pdbx_seq_one_letter_code
_entity_poly.pdbx_strand_id
1 'polypeptide(L)' 'MFRQGRFMIIIGTMVLVIAGWFFPFNLWQKLFFSIAMIGIGMLAYGSSILFDRLAKKFTNRGE' A
#
# COMPACT_ATOMS: atom_id res chain seq x y z
N MET A 1 -9.43 -2.14 -14.51
CA MET A 1 -8.77 -2.88 -13.42
C MET A 1 -7.95 -2.01 -12.45
N PHE A 2 -7.30 -0.92 -12.87
CA PHE A 2 -6.31 -0.22 -12.01
C PHE A 2 -6.87 0.64 -10.85
N ARG A 3 -8.08 1.19 -10.96
CA ARG A 3 -8.74 1.90 -9.84
C ARG A 3 -9.06 0.95 -8.67
N GLN A 4 -9.42 -0.31 -8.99
CA GLN A 4 -9.61 -1.38 -8.01
C GLN A 4 -8.29 -1.75 -7.31
N GLY A 5 -7.17 -1.85 -8.04
CA GLY A 5 -5.87 -2.15 -7.44
C GLY A 5 -5.44 -1.13 -6.38
N ARG A 6 -5.68 0.17 -6.64
CA ARG A 6 -5.42 1.24 -5.66
C ARG A 6 -6.33 1.16 -4.43
N PHE A 7 -7.62 0.89 -4.64
CA PHE A 7 -8.55 0.63 -3.54
C PHE A 7 -8.15 -0.59 -2.71
N MET A 8 -7.63 -1.63 -3.37
CA MET A 8 -7.17 -2.86 -2.72
C MET A 8 -5.94 -2.61 -1.84
N ILE A 9 -5.02 -1.73 -2.25
CA ILE A 9 -3.88 -1.31 -1.42
C ILE A 9 -4.36 -0.56 -0.17
N ILE A 10 -5.32 0.35 -0.30
CA ILE A 10 -5.87 1.11 0.83
C ILE A 10 -6.58 0.17 1.82
N ILE A 11 -7.49 -0.68 1.32
CA ILE A 11 -8.22 -1.66 2.13
C ILE A 11 -7.26 -2.65 2.77
N GLY A 12 -6.27 -3.16 2.03
CA GLY A 12 -5.25 -4.08 2.54
C GLY A 12 -4.40 -3.45 3.65
N THR A 13 -4.01 -2.18 3.49
CA THR A 13 -3.29 -1.44 4.53
C THR A 13 -4.13 -1.26 5.79
N MET A 14 -5.42 -0.92 5.66
CA MET A 14 -6.34 -0.82 6.81
C MET A 14 -6.49 -2.15 7.55
N VAL A 15 -6.67 -3.26 6.82
CA VAL A 15 -6.79 -4.60 7.41
C VAL A 15 -5.51 -4.98 8.15
N LEU A 16 -4.34 -4.69 7.61
CA LEU A 16 -3.06 -5.00 8.25
C LEU A 16 -2.82 -4.18 9.52
N VAL A 17 -3.23 -2.90 9.54
CA VAL A 17 -3.19 -2.07 10.75
C VAL A 17 -4.10 -2.67 11.82
N ILE A 18 -5.34 -3.03 11.46
CA ILE A 18 -6.30 -3.65 12.38
C ILE A 18 -5.78 -5.00 12.89
N ALA A 19 -5.26 -5.85 12.02
CA ALA A 19 -4.68 -7.14 12.40
C ALA A 19 -3.47 -6.98 13.34
N GLY A 20 -2.63 -5.97 13.12
CA GLY A 20 -1.52 -5.63 14.00
C GLY A 20 -1.94 -5.27 15.44
N TRP A 21 -3.17 -4.80 15.63
CA TRP A 21 -3.72 -4.52 16.96
C TRP A 21 -4.14 -5.78 17.73
N PHE A 22 -4.41 -6.89 17.04
CA PHE A 22 -4.72 -8.19 17.66
C PHE A 22 -3.48 -8.97 18.10
N PHE A 23 -2.29 -8.58 17.63
CA PHE A 23 -1.03 -9.19 18.07
C PHE A 23 -0.69 -8.81 19.52
N PRO A 24 0.00 -9.70 20.27
CA PRO A 24 0.40 -9.47 21.67
C PRO A 24 1.61 -8.52 21.78
N PHE A 25 1.53 -7.36 21.11
CA PHE A 25 2.52 -6.29 21.19
C PHE A 25 2.19 -5.31 22.30
N ASN A 26 3.21 -4.65 22.85
CA ASN A 26 3.00 -3.53 23.78
C ASN A 26 2.49 -2.29 23.05
N LEU A 27 1.84 -1.36 23.77
CA LEU A 27 1.18 -0.17 23.19
C LEU A 27 2.12 0.64 22.26
N TRP A 28 3.38 0.84 22.69
CA TRP A 28 4.42 1.51 21.90
C TRP A 28 4.79 0.76 20.61
N GLN A 29 4.85 -0.57 20.66
CA GLN A 29 5.12 -1.40 19.49
C GLN A 29 3.92 -1.40 18.53
N LYS A 30 2.68 -1.38 19.04
CA LYS A 30 1.47 -1.23 18.20
C LYS A 30 1.43 0.10 17.48
N LEU A 31 1.83 1.19 18.14
CA LEU A 31 1.94 2.52 17.53
C LEU A 31 3.01 2.54 16.43
N PHE A 32 4.20 2.02 16.71
CA PHE A 32 5.28 1.94 15.72
C PHE A 32 4.87 1.09 14.51
N PHE A 33 4.26 -0.07 14.76
CA PHE A 33 3.75 -0.96 13.70
C PHE A 33 2.70 -0.25 12.85
N SER A 34 1.74 0.44 13.47
CA SER A 34 0.69 1.16 12.75
C SER A 34 1.27 2.27 11.85
N ILE A 35 2.23 3.05 12.35
CA ILE A 35 2.91 4.09 11.57
C ILE A 35 3.71 3.48 10.41
N ALA A 36 4.46 2.41 10.67
CA ALA A 36 5.22 1.70 9.64
C ALA A 36 4.31 1.14 8.54
N MET A 37 3.17 0.54 8.91
CA MET A 37 2.21 0.00 7.95
C MET A 37 1.54 1.08 7.12
N ILE A 38 1.19 2.23 7.72
CA ILE A 38 0.67 3.39 6.98
C ILE A 38 1.73 3.90 5.98
N GLY A 39 3.00 4.00 6.41
CA GLY A 39 4.11 4.41 5.56
C GLY A 39 4.32 3.47 4.36
N ILE A 40 4.31 2.15 4.59
CA ILE A 40 4.43 1.15 3.53
C ILE A 40 3.22 1.22 2.59
N GLY A 41 2.01 1.40 3.12
CA GLY A 41 0.79 1.57 2.32
C GLY A 41 0.84 2.80 1.42
N MET A 42 1.35 3.93 1.91
CA MET A 42 1.56 5.14 1.10
C MET A 42 2.62 4.94 0.02
N LEU A 43 3.73 4.27 0.34
CA LEU A 43 4.77 3.95 -0.66
C LEU A 43 4.24 3.02 -1.75
N ALA A 44 3.46 2.00 -1.38
CA ALA A 44 2.80 1.10 -2.33
C ALA A 44 1.78 1.83 -3.22
N TYR A 45 1.04 2.78 -2.65
CA TYR A 45 0.10 3.60 -3.40
C TYR A 45 0.82 4.53 -4.39
N GLY A 46 1.89 5.19 -3.96
CA GLY A 46 2.72 6.06 -4.81
C GLY A 46 3.44 5.29 -5.92
N SER A 47 4.00 4.12 -5.60
CA SER A 47 4.67 3.26 -6.58
C SER A 47 3.69 2.71 -7.62
N SER A 48 2.45 2.37 -7.24
CA SER A 48 1.40 1.98 -8.19
C SER A 48 1.15 3.06 -9.27
N ILE A 49 1.24 4.34 -8.93
CA ILE A 49 1.11 5.44 -9.90
C ILE A 49 2.33 5.51 -10.83
N LEU A 50 3.53 5.34 -10.29
CA LEU A 50 4.77 5.35 -11.07
C LEU A 50 4.84 4.15 -12.02
N PHE A 51 4.48 2.96 -11.55
CA PHE A 51 4.39 1.77 -12.38
C PHE A 51 3.31 1.91 -13.47
N ASP A 52 2.17 2.55 -13.22
CA ASP A 52 1.16 2.84 -14.26
C ASP A 52 1.73 3.73 -15.38
N ARG A 53 2.48 4.78 -15.00
CA ARG A 53 3.14 5.67 -15.96
C ARG A 53 4.23 4.95 -16.75
N LEU A 54 5.03 4.11 -16.09
CA LEU A 54 6.07 3.32 -16.75
C LEU A 54 5.46 2.30 -17.71
N ALA A 55 4.46 1.54 -17.26
CA ALA A 55 3.77 0.54 -18.08
C ALA A 55 3.18 1.17 -19.34
N LYS A 56 2.50 2.31 -19.22
CA LYS A 56 1.98 3.06 -20.39
C LYS A 56 3.09 3.53 -21.33
N LYS A 57 4.23 3.98 -20.81
CA LYS A 57 5.35 4.45 -21.63
C LYS A 57 6.05 3.33 -22.40
N PHE A 58 6.06 2.10 -21.86
CA PHE A 58 6.56 0.92 -22.56
C PHE A 58 5.53 0.39 -23.56
N THR A 59 4.24 0.34 -23.22
CA THR A 59 3.18 -0.08 -24.14
C THR A 59 3.07 0.82 -25.38
N ASN A 60 3.19 2.15 -25.23
CA ASN A 60 3.10 3.09 -26.34
C ASN A 60 4.37 3.19 -27.21
N ARG A 61 5.44 2.47 -26.88
CA ARG A 61 6.67 2.38 -27.71
C ARG A 61 6.71 1.13 -28.59
N GLY A 62 5.69 0.28 -28.50
CA GLY A 62 5.55 -0.96 -29.27
C GLY A 62 4.62 -0.85 -30.49
N GLU A 63 4.10 0.34 -30.79
CA GLU A 63 3.38 0.65 -32.04
C GLU A 63 4.24 1.53 -32.95
#